data_AF-A0A7C6E6L3-F1
#
_entry.id   AF-A0A7C6E6L3-F1
#
_cell.length_a   1.000
_cell.length_b   1.000
_cell.length_c   1.000
_cell.angle_alpha   90.00
_cell.angle_beta   90.00
_cell.angle_gamma   90.00
#
_symmetry.space_group_name_H-M   'P 1'
#
loop_
_entity.id
_entity.type
_entity.pdbx_description
1 polymer ?
#
loop_
_entity_poly.entity_id
_entity_poly.type
_entity_poly.pdbx_seq_one_letter_code
_entity_poly.pdbx_strand_id
1 'polypeptide(L)' 'MRIYYLDSSAWVKRYFEERGSNWVDSLFESDCLLSCSPLGLIEVRATAARKCAAGAIDAVELAEIRD' A
#
# COMPACT_ATOMS: atom_id res chain seq x y z
N MET A 1 -22.92 4.28 6.41
CA MET A 1 -21.56 3.76 6.63
C MET A 1 -21.08 3.11 5.34
N ARG A 2 -20.01 3.61 4.73
CA ARG A 2 -19.40 2.99 3.53
C ARG A 2 -18.33 2.00 3.97
N ILE A 3 -18.24 0.88 3.27
CA ILE A 3 -17.21 -0.14 3.49
C ILE A 3 -16.43 -0.28 2.20
N TYR A 4 -15.11 -0.14 2.27
CA TYR A 4 -14.21 -0.39 1.15
C TYR A 4 -13.34 -1.59 1.44
N TYR A 5 -13.22 -2.47 0.45
CA TYR A 5 -12.20 -3.51 0.46
C TYR A 5 -10.97 -2.99 -0.29
N LEU A 6 -9.83 -2.97 0.38
CA LEU A 6 -8.55 -2.56 -0.16
C LEU A 6 -7.79 -3.80 -0.62
N ASP A 7 -7.63 -3.90 -1.94
CA ASP A 7 -6.68 -4.80 -2.57
C ASP A 7 -5.23 -4.35 -2.31
N SER A 8 -4.24 -5.24 -2.51
CA SER A 8 -2.82 -4.90 -2.34
C SER A 8 -2.38 -3.71 -3.18
N SER A 9 -2.98 -3.51 -4.35
CA SER A 9 -2.70 -2.35 -5.21
C SER A 9 -3.12 -1.00 -4.59
N ALA A 10 -4.05 -0.97 -3.64
CA ALA A 10 -4.38 0.24 -2.88
C ALA A 10 -3.31 0.52 -1.82
N TRP A 11 -2.84 -0.51 -1.12
CA TRP A 11 -1.74 -0.40 -0.16
C TRP A 11 -0.43 0.05 -0.82
N VAL A 12 -0.13 -0.44 -2.03
CA VAL A 12 1.03 0.05 -2.80
C VAL A 12 0.97 1.56 -3.00
N LYS A 13 -0.20 2.13 -3.29
CA LYS A 13 -0.38 3.59 -3.44
C LYS A 13 -0.25 4.35 -2.10
N ARG A 14 -0.47 3.66 -0.99
CA ARG A 14 -0.33 4.24 0.35
C ARG A 14 1.13 4.29 0.80
N TYR A 15 1.94 3.31 0.40
CA TYR A 15 3.37 3.23 0.72
C TYR A 15 4.26 3.89 -0.32
N PHE A 16 3.81 3.98 -1.57
CA PHE A 16 4.57 4.55 -2.68
C PHE A 16 3.72 5.55 -3.44
N GLU A 17 4.29 6.70 -3.75
CA GLU A 17 3.61 7.72 -4.55
C GLU A 17 3.37 7.19 -5.97
N GLU A 18 2.09 6.99 -6.30
CA GLU A 18 1.64 6.51 -7.59
C GLU A 18 0.33 7.22 -7.98
N ARG A 19 -0.07 7.09 -9.25
CA ARG A 19 -1.37 7.59 -9.68
C ARG A 19 -2.48 6.99 -8.82
N GLY A 20 -3.15 7.85 -8.05
CA GLY A 20 -4.25 7.48 -7.16
C GLY A 20 -3.89 7.47 -5.67
N SER A 21 -2.65 7.76 -5.27
CA SER A 21 -2.25 7.88 -3.85
C SER A 21 -3.12 8.87 -3.09
N ASN A 22 -3.28 10.09 -3.59
CA ASN A 22 -4.19 11.09 -3.00
C ASN A 22 -5.63 10.58 -2.76
N TRP A 23 -6.15 9.73 -3.67
CA TRP A 23 -7.48 9.17 -3.48
C TRP A 23 -7.48 8.12 -2.37
N VAL A 24 -6.51 7.21 -2.36
CA VAL A 24 -6.36 6.22 -1.30
C VAL A 24 -6.16 6.89 0.06
N ASP A 25 -5.30 7.90 0.15
CA ASP A 25 -5.05 8.66 1.38
C ASP A 25 -6.33 9.31 1.92
N SER A 26 -7.15 9.89 1.04
CA SER A 26 -8.45 10.48 1.44
C SER A 26 -9.44 9.47 2.04
N LEU A 27 -9.30 8.17 1.75
CA LEU A 27 -10.14 7.13 2.36
C LEU A 27 -9.80 6.92 3.84
N PHE A 28 -8.55 7.16 4.25
CA PHE A 28 -8.10 7.06 5.64
C PHE A 28 -8.48 8.29 6.48
N GLU A 29 -8.77 9.41 5.83
CA GLU A 29 -9.28 10.64 6.46
C GLU A 29 -10.83 10.66 6.54
N SER A 30 -11.48 9.72 5.85
CA SER A 30 -12.94 9.64 5.75
C SER A 30 -13.56 8.72 6.82
N ASP A 31 -14.78 9.04 7.28
CA ASP A 31 -15.58 8.16 8.14
C ASP A 31 -16.13 6.95 7.34
N CYS A 32 -15.27 5.97 7.10
CA CYS A 32 -15.59 4.72 6.42
C CYS A 32 -14.83 3.53 7.02
N LEU A 33 -15.37 2.33 6.81
CA LEU A 33 -14.71 1.11 7.22
C LEU A 33 -13.82 0.60 6.09
N LEU A 34 -12.53 0.42 6.39
CA LEU A 34 -11.56 -0.16 5.47
C LEU A 34 -11.30 -1.62 5.86
N SER A 35 -11.43 -2.53 4.91
CA SER A 35 -11.16 -3.96 5.07
C SER A 35 -10.11 -4.40 4.07
N CYS A 36 -9.31 -5.40 4.41
CA CYS A 36 -8.37 -6.01 3.48
C CYS A 36 -8.11 -7.48 3.86
N SER A 37 -7.55 -8.25 2.92
CA SER A 37 -7.04 -9.58 3.19
C SER A 37 -5.60 -9.52 3.73
N PRO A 38 -5.22 -10.37 4.71
CA PRO A 38 -3.82 -10.53 5.13
C PRO A 38 -2.88 -10.91 3.97
N LEU A 39 -3.39 -11.53 2.90
CA LEU A 39 -2.60 -11.80 1.68
C LEU A 39 -2.06 -10.52 1.03
N GLY A 40 -2.75 -9.40 1.20
CA GLY A 40 -2.33 -8.12 0.66
C GLY A 40 -0.96 -7.68 1.18
N LEU A 41 -0.59 -8.06 2.42
CA LEU A 41 0.74 -7.79 2.96
C LEU A 41 1.85 -8.49 2.16
N ILE A 42 1.62 -9.75 1.78
CA ILE A 42 2.59 -10.53 1.00
C ILE A 42 2.78 -9.90 -0.38
N GLU A 43 1.69 -9.48 -1.01
CA GLU A 43 1.70 -8.85 -2.34
C GLU A 43 2.37 -7.47 -2.33
N VAL A 44 2.12 -6.67 -1.30
CA VAL A 44 2.79 -5.37 -1.09
C VAL A 44 4.29 -5.56 -0.91
N ARG A 45 4.71 -6.53 -0.08
CA ARG A 45 6.14 -6.84 0.12
C ARG A 45 6.81 -7.34 -1.14
N ALA A 46 6.16 -8.23 -1.89
CA ALA A 46 6.67 -8.69 -3.17
C ALA A 46 6.83 -7.52 -4.16
N THR A 47 5.92 -6.55 -4.13
CA THR A 47 5.99 -5.34 -4.95
C THR A 47 7.11 -4.41 -4.51
N ALA A 48 7.26 -4.17 -3.20
CA ALA A 48 8.34 -3.39 -2.62
C ALA A 48 9.72 -3.98 -2.98
N ALA A 49 9.89 -5.30 -2.86
CA ALA A 49 11.12 -5.98 -3.23
C ALA A 49 11.47 -5.80 -4.72
N ARG A 50 10.47 -5.87 -5.62
CA ARG A 50 10.66 -5.58 -7.05
C ARG A 50 11.03 -4.12 -7.30
N LYS A 51 10.40 -3.17 -6.60
CA LYS A 51 10.73 -1.75 -6.69
C LYS A 51 12.16 -1.48 -6.22
N CYS A 52 12.60 -2.10 -5.12
CA CYS A 52 13.97 -1.99 -4.63
C CYS A 52 14.98 -2.59 -5.63
N ALA A 53 14.69 -3.78 -6.18
CA ALA A 53 15.52 -4.38 -7.22
C ALA A 53 15.61 -3.53 -8.50
N ALA A 54 14.57 -2.75 -8.80
CA ALA A 54 14.55 -1.79 -9.90
C ALA A 54 15.18 -0.43 -9.56
N GLY A 55 15.68 -0.23 -8.33
CA GLY A 55 16.25 1.04 -7.87
C GLY A 55 15.24 2.15 -7.64
N ALA A 56 13.94 1.82 -7.58
CA ALA A 56 12.87 2.79 -7.37
C ALA A 56 12.67 3.17 -5.89
N ILE A 57 13.15 2.32 -4.97
CA ILE A 57 13.23 2.56 -3.53
C ILE A 57 14.53 1.95 -2.99
N ASP A 58 15.00 2.40 -1.84
CA ASP A 58 16.18 1.84 -1.19
C ASP A 58 15.86 0.66 -0.24
N ALA A 59 16.91 0.07 0.33
CA ALA A 59 16.78 -1.07 1.25
C ALA A 59 16.21 -0.66 2.63
N VAL A 60 16.30 0.62 2.99
CA VAL A 60 15.74 1.18 4.23
C VAL A 60 14.23 1.28 4.07
N GLU A 61 13.75 1.89 2.98
CA GLU A 61 12.33 1.96 2.61
C GLU A 61 11.69 0.56 2.53
N LEU A 62 12.41 -0.44 1.98
CA LEU A 62 11.94 -1.82 1.97
C LEU A 62 11.80 -2.42 3.38
N ALA A 63 12.71 -2.09 4.29
CA ALA A 63 12.69 -2.60 5.65
C ALA A 63 11.52 -2.03 6.48
N GLU A 64 11.06 -0.82 6.17
CA GLU A 64 9.91 -0.17 6.84
C GLU A 64 8.57 -0.87 6.53
N ILE A 65 8.50 -1.71 5.50
CA ILE A 65 7.30 -2.49 5.11
C ILE A 65 7.21 -3.84 5.88
N ARG A 66 8.08 -4.05 6.89
CA ARG A 66 8.15 -5.31 7.67
C ARG A 66 7.20 -5.41 8.87
N ASP A 67 6.60 -4.31 9.30
CA ASP A 67 5.68 -4.27 10.45
C ASP A 67 4.25 -3.92 10.03
#